data_AF-A0A969X539-F1
#
_entry.id   AF-A0A969X539-F1
#
_cell.length_a   1.000
_cell.length_b   1.000
_cell.length_c   1.000
_cell.angle_alpha   90.00
_cell.angle_beta   90.00
_cell.angle_gamma   90.00
#
_symmetry.space_group_name_H-M   'P 1'
#
loop_
_entity.id
_entity.type
_entity.pdbx_description
1 polymer ?
#
loop_
_entity_poly.entity_id
_entity_poly.type
_entity_poly.pdbx_seq_one_letter_code
_entity_poly.pdbx_strand_id
1 'polypeptide(L)'
;MTSKRAILIVLDSVGIGAAPDAHLYNDEGSNTLCNIASAQGGLKLRNLAAFGLGNIERIKGVEPVSEPQALCGLMAPRSPGKDTITGHWEIAGIILQKPFPVYPHGFPEVIIKAFVQAIGRGILGNKPASGTEIIHELGRLHLETGKPIVYTSADSVFQIAAHEEVVPLKKLYSWCKEARKILRGDHAVARVIARP
;
A
#
# COMPACT_ATOMS: atom_id res chain seq x y z
N MET A 1 1.81 -40.39 -8.69
CA MET A 1 0.78 -39.33 -8.74
C MET A 1 1.49 -38.01 -8.98
N THR A 2 1.32 -37.42 -10.17
CA THR A 2 1.77 -36.05 -10.43
C THR A 2 0.95 -35.10 -9.54
N SER A 3 1.62 -34.37 -8.65
CA SER A 3 0.98 -33.37 -7.78
C SER A 3 0.17 -32.39 -8.63
N LYS A 4 -1.13 -32.25 -8.34
CA LYS A 4 -1.95 -31.16 -8.86
C LYS A 4 -1.39 -29.85 -8.31
N ARG A 5 -1.03 -28.92 -9.19
CA ARG A 5 -0.45 -27.62 -8.85
C ARG A 5 -1.35 -26.52 -9.38
N ALA A 6 -1.55 -25.48 -8.57
CA ALA A 6 -2.07 -24.19 -9.02
C ALA A 6 -0.93 -23.16 -8.96
N ILE A 7 -0.86 -22.27 -9.94
CA ILE A 7 0.07 -21.14 -9.98
C ILE A 7 -0.78 -19.88 -10.02
N LEU A 8 -0.69 -19.05 -8.99
CA LEU A 8 -1.35 -17.76 -8.91
C LEU A 8 -0.32 -16.68 -9.21
N ILE A 9 -0.61 -15.83 -10.19
CA ILE A 9 0.22 -14.68 -10.56
C ILE A 9 -0.60 -13.42 -10.33
N VAL A 10 -0.11 -12.54 -9.44
CA VAL A 10 -0.70 -11.22 -9.21
C VAL A 10 0.17 -10.17 -9.90
N LEU A 11 -0.40 -9.49 -10.90
CA LEU A 11 0.21 -8.30 -11.49
C LEU A 11 -0.23 -7.09 -10.65
N ASP A 12 0.55 -6.77 -9.62
CA ASP A 12 0.19 -5.75 -8.63
C ASP A 12 -0.11 -4.40 -9.32
N SER A 13 -1.16 -3.73 -8.86
CA SER A 13 -1.72 -2.47 -9.41
C SER A 13 -2.27 -2.48 -10.84
N VAL A 14 -2.27 -3.62 -11.56
CA VAL A 14 -2.77 -3.69 -12.95
C VAL A 14 -4.31 -3.77 -12.99
N GLY A 15 -4.96 -2.63 -12.75
CA GLY A 15 -6.41 -2.45 -12.85
C GLY A 15 -6.90 -2.33 -14.30
N ILE A 16 -8.17 -2.68 -14.52
CA ILE A 16 -8.82 -2.70 -15.85
C ILE A 16 -10.15 -1.92 -15.86
N GLY A 17 -10.19 -0.82 -15.11
CA GLY A 17 -11.37 0.05 -15.02
C GLY A 17 -11.77 0.34 -13.57
N ALA A 18 -12.61 1.35 -13.41
CA ALA A 18 -13.13 1.76 -12.11
C ALA A 18 -14.11 0.71 -11.58
N ALA A 19 -13.99 0.37 -10.30
CA ALA A 19 -14.97 -0.48 -9.63
C ALA A 19 -16.32 0.26 -9.44
N PRO A 20 -17.44 -0.46 -9.25
CA PRO A 20 -18.76 0.16 -9.06
C PRO A 20 -18.83 1.17 -7.89
N ASP A 21 -17.97 1.00 -6.88
CA ASP A 21 -17.87 1.83 -5.68
C ASP A 21 -16.72 2.86 -5.73
N ALA A 22 -16.11 3.10 -6.91
CA ALA A 22 -14.96 3.99 -7.07
C ALA A 22 -15.19 5.44 -6.57
N HIS A 23 -16.43 5.92 -6.58
CA HIS A 23 -16.83 7.22 -6.03
C HIS A 23 -16.52 7.36 -4.53
N LEU A 24 -16.50 6.27 -3.77
CA LEU A 24 -16.13 6.28 -2.35
C LEU A 24 -14.62 6.55 -2.14
N TYR A 25 -13.82 6.39 -3.19
CA TYR A 25 -12.36 6.52 -3.15
C TYR A 25 -11.84 7.70 -3.99
N ASN A 26 -12.72 8.50 -4.58
CA ASN A 26 -12.40 9.54 -5.56
C ASN A 26 -11.65 9.02 -6.79
N ASP A 27 -11.95 7.78 -7.22
CA ASP A 27 -11.28 7.09 -8.34
C ASP A 27 -12.20 6.90 -9.56
N GLU A 28 -13.27 7.68 -9.66
CA GLU A 28 -14.18 7.61 -10.82
C GLU A 28 -13.42 7.87 -12.13
N GLY A 29 -13.69 7.04 -13.14
CA GLY A 29 -13.01 7.11 -14.43
C GLY A 29 -11.59 6.55 -14.45
N SER A 30 -11.07 6.01 -13.33
CA SER A 30 -9.78 5.32 -13.32
C SER A 30 -9.79 4.08 -14.24
N ASN A 31 -8.75 3.92 -15.06
CA ASN A 31 -8.53 2.70 -15.84
C ASN A 31 -7.04 2.54 -16.15
N THR A 32 -6.31 1.82 -15.29
CA THR A 32 -4.85 1.69 -15.40
C THR A 32 -4.40 1.15 -16.75
N LEU A 33 -4.89 -0.02 -17.17
CA LEU A 33 -4.49 -0.64 -18.44
C LEU A 33 -4.82 0.24 -19.66
N CYS A 34 -6.05 0.76 -19.76
CA CYS A 34 -6.44 1.55 -20.93
C CYS A 34 -5.74 2.92 -20.98
N ASN A 35 -5.50 3.55 -19.84
CA ASN A 35 -4.76 4.82 -19.78
C ASN A 35 -3.29 4.62 -20.20
N ILE A 36 -2.64 3.57 -19.69
CA ILE A 36 -1.27 3.22 -20.12
C ILE A 36 -1.25 2.90 -21.62
N ALA A 37 -2.18 2.08 -22.12
CA ALA A 37 -2.25 1.74 -23.53
C ALA A 37 -2.44 2.96 -24.42
N SER A 38 -3.29 3.90 -24.01
CA SER A 38 -3.50 5.16 -24.73
C SER A 38 -2.24 6.01 -24.76
N ALA A 39 -1.59 6.20 -23.61
CA ALA A 39 -0.36 6.98 -23.48
C ALA A 39 0.82 6.41 -24.28
N GLN A 40 0.91 5.08 -24.40
CA GLN A 40 1.97 4.40 -25.15
C GLN A 40 1.66 4.21 -26.64
N GLY A 41 0.51 4.68 -27.13
CA GLY A 41 0.08 4.45 -28.51
C GLY A 41 -0.38 3.01 -28.79
N GLY A 42 -0.50 2.19 -27.76
CA GLY A 42 -0.95 0.80 -27.78
C GLY A 42 0.01 -0.12 -27.02
N LEU A 43 -0.52 -1.17 -26.40
CA LEU A 43 0.28 -2.21 -25.74
C LEU A 43 0.48 -3.42 -26.64
N LYS A 44 1.58 -4.16 -26.44
CA LYS A 44 1.89 -5.41 -27.15
C LYS A 44 1.82 -6.60 -26.20
N LEU A 45 0.61 -7.02 -25.83
CA LEU A 45 0.36 -8.09 -24.86
C LEU A 45 -0.14 -9.37 -25.54
N ARG A 46 0.61 -9.89 -26.52
CA ARG A 46 0.17 -11.00 -27.40
C ARG A 46 -0.35 -12.23 -26.64
N ASN A 47 0.36 -12.63 -25.57
CA ASN A 47 -0.03 -13.80 -24.79
C ASN A 47 -1.29 -13.56 -23.96
N LEU A 48 -1.43 -12.37 -23.36
CA LEU A 48 -2.64 -12.03 -22.60
C LEU A 48 -3.84 -11.81 -23.52
N ALA A 49 -3.63 -11.29 -24.74
CA ALA A 49 -4.66 -11.24 -25.78
C ALA A 49 -5.15 -12.65 -26.14
N ALA A 50 -4.23 -13.60 -26.35
CA ALA A 50 -4.57 -15.01 -26.60
C ALA A 50 -5.32 -15.66 -25.43
N PHE A 51 -5.09 -15.22 -24.20
CA PHE A 51 -5.85 -15.64 -23.01
C PHE A 51 -7.19 -14.90 -22.85
N GLY A 52 -7.53 -13.96 -23.72
CA GLY A 52 -8.82 -13.27 -23.73
C GLY A 52 -8.84 -11.91 -23.02
N LEU A 53 -7.69 -11.29 -22.69
CA LEU A 53 -7.66 -9.98 -22.04
C LEU A 53 -8.40 -8.89 -22.85
N GLY A 54 -8.23 -8.90 -24.18
CA GLY A 54 -8.92 -7.96 -25.09
C GLY A 54 -10.44 -8.22 -25.20
N ASN A 55 -10.93 -9.37 -24.73
CA ASN A 55 -12.36 -9.66 -24.65
C ASN A 55 -13.03 -9.05 -23.41
N ILE A 56 -12.24 -8.67 -22.40
CA ILE A 56 -12.73 -8.08 -21.15
C ILE A 56 -13.03 -6.58 -21.32
N GLU A 57 -12.09 -5.85 -21.92
CA GLU A 57 -12.17 -4.40 -22.12
C GLU A 57 -11.39 -4.00 -23.38
N ARG A 58 -11.79 -2.89 -24.01
CA ARG A 58 -11.13 -2.32 -25.19
C ARG A 58 -9.80 -1.66 -24.82
N ILE A 59 -8.73 -2.45 -24.84
CA ILE A 59 -7.37 -1.99 -24.58
C ILE A 59 -6.64 -1.76 -25.91
N LYS A 60 -6.18 -0.53 -26.16
CA LYS A 60 -5.48 -0.17 -27.40
C LYS A 60 -4.28 -1.09 -27.66
N GLY A 61 -4.26 -1.77 -28.81
CA GLY A 61 -3.20 -2.71 -29.20
C GLY A 61 -3.37 -4.16 -28.69
N VAL A 62 -4.45 -4.44 -27.95
CA VAL A 62 -4.79 -5.77 -27.43
C VAL A 62 -6.18 -6.14 -27.97
N GLU A 63 -6.22 -6.69 -29.17
CA GLU A 63 -7.47 -7.05 -29.85
C GLU A 63 -8.17 -8.24 -29.17
N PRO A 64 -9.52 -8.29 -29.17
CA PRO A 64 -10.28 -9.47 -28.74
C PRO A 64 -10.02 -10.67 -29.66
N VAL A 65 -10.14 -11.87 -29.12
CA VAL A 65 -10.02 -13.13 -29.87
C VAL A 65 -11.33 -13.90 -29.86
N SER A 66 -11.66 -14.61 -30.95
CA SER A 66 -12.90 -15.41 -31.04
C SER A 66 -12.87 -16.66 -30.16
N GLU A 67 -11.68 -17.25 -29.97
CA GLU A 67 -11.48 -18.48 -29.20
C GLU A 67 -10.35 -18.28 -28.17
N PRO A 68 -10.64 -17.70 -26.98
CA PRO A 68 -9.65 -17.53 -25.92
C PRO A 68 -9.10 -18.87 -25.43
N GLN A 69 -7.80 -18.94 -25.18
CA GLN A 69 -7.14 -20.14 -24.64
C GLN A 69 -7.37 -20.33 -23.12
N ALA A 70 -8.01 -19.37 -22.47
CA ALA A 70 -8.29 -19.38 -21.03
C ALA A 70 -9.68 -18.79 -20.75
N LEU A 71 -10.23 -19.10 -19.57
CA LEU A 71 -11.39 -18.39 -19.04
C LEU A 71 -10.94 -17.00 -18.56
N CYS A 72 -11.63 -15.98 -19.04
CA CYS A 72 -11.37 -14.59 -18.70
C CYS A 72 -12.59 -13.97 -18.01
N GLY A 73 -12.34 -13.04 -17.08
CA GLY A 73 -13.39 -12.35 -16.36
C GLY A 73 -12.85 -11.22 -15.51
N LEU A 74 -13.78 -10.48 -14.89
CA LEU A 74 -13.49 -9.38 -13.98
C LEU A 74 -13.89 -9.76 -12.56
N MET A 75 -13.11 -9.30 -11.59
CA MET A 75 -13.44 -9.40 -10.17
C MET A 75 -13.60 -7.99 -9.62
N ALA A 76 -14.71 -7.76 -8.91
CA ALA A 76 -14.90 -6.55 -8.12
C ALA A 76 -14.49 -6.85 -6.66
N PRO A 77 -13.60 -6.04 -6.05
CA PRO A 77 -13.27 -6.15 -4.63
C PRO A 77 -14.52 -6.02 -3.76
N ARG A 78 -14.58 -6.78 -2.66
CA ARG A 78 -15.66 -6.75 -1.67
C ARG A 78 -15.24 -6.09 -0.36
N SER A 79 -13.97 -6.21 0.00
CA SER A 79 -13.41 -5.61 1.21
C SER A 79 -13.35 -4.09 1.05
N PRO A 80 -13.62 -3.31 2.12
CA PRO A 80 -13.39 -1.88 2.10
C PRO A 80 -11.88 -1.62 2.15
N GLY A 81 -11.38 -0.81 1.22
CA GLY A 81 -9.96 -0.48 1.09
C GLY A 81 -9.39 -0.87 -0.27
N LYS A 82 -8.39 -0.11 -0.71
CA LYS A 82 -7.68 -0.29 -1.99
C LYS A 82 -6.19 -0.53 -1.84
N ASP A 83 -5.74 -0.87 -0.62
CA ASP A 83 -4.33 -1.17 -0.35
C ASP A 83 -3.96 -2.62 -0.72
N THR A 84 -2.66 -2.84 -0.95
CA THR A 84 -2.11 -4.15 -1.35
C THR A 84 -2.50 -5.27 -0.39
N ILE A 85 -2.54 -5.03 0.92
CA ILE A 85 -2.78 -6.09 1.91
C ILE A 85 -4.23 -6.53 1.84
N THR A 86 -5.16 -5.57 1.81
CA THR A 86 -6.60 -5.84 1.65
C THR A 86 -6.87 -6.70 0.41
N GLY A 87 -6.34 -6.33 -0.75
CA GLY A 87 -6.53 -7.10 -2.00
C GLY A 87 -5.96 -8.52 -1.93
N HIS A 88 -4.76 -8.69 -1.38
CA HIS A 88 -4.13 -10.02 -1.25
C HIS A 88 -4.85 -10.91 -0.23
N TRP A 89 -5.35 -10.33 0.87
CA TRP A 89 -6.14 -11.06 1.86
C TRP A 89 -7.46 -11.56 1.27
N GLU A 90 -8.12 -10.72 0.47
CA GLU A 90 -9.36 -11.11 -0.21
C GLU A 90 -9.15 -12.22 -1.23
N ILE A 91 -8.07 -12.15 -2.03
CA ILE A 91 -7.66 -13.25 -2.93
C ILE A 91 -7.44 -14.56 -2.16
N ALA A 92 -6.93 -14.48 -0.93
CA ALA A 92 -6.74 -15.62 -0.03
C ALA A 92 -8.01 -16.03 0.74
N GLY A 93 -9.16 -15.37 0.52
CA GLY A 93 -10.45 -15.71 1.10
C GLY A 93 -10.84 -14.93 2.37
N ILE A 94 -10.11 -13.87 2.72
CA ILE A 94 -10.40 -13.03 3.90
C ILE A 94 -11.07 -11.73 3.45
N ILE A 95 -12.34 -11.54 3.85
CA ILE A 95 -13.08 -10.29 3.61
C ILE A 95 -12.98 -9.39 4.83
N LEU A 96 -12.41 -8.20 4.66
CA LEU A 96 -12.36 -7.20 5.72
C LEU A 96 -13.73 -6.57 5.95
N GLN A 97 -14.04 -6.24 7.20
CA GLN A 97 -15.24 -5.46 7.56
C GLN A 97 -14.95 -3.96 7.66
N LYS A 98 -13.68 -3.59 7.86
CA LYS A 98 -13.21 -2.21 7.97
C LYS A 98 -11.87 -2.07 7.24
N PRO A 99 -11.61 -0.94 6.55
CA PRO A 99 -10.33 -0.69 5.91
C PRO A 99 -9.25 -0.45 6.96
N PHE A 100 -7.99 -0.63 6.57
CA PHE A 100 -6.88 -0.16 7.40
C PHE A 100 -6.88 1.39 7.46
N PRO A 101 -6.62 2.00 8.64
CA PRO A 101 -6.67 3.44 8.79
C PRO A 101 -5.48 4.12 8.08
N VAL A 102 -5.74 5.24 7.42
CA VAL A 102 -4.74 6.12 6.82
C VAL A 102 -4.71 7.47 7.53
N TYR A 103 -3.60 8.20 7.42
CA TYR A 103 -3.35 9.42 8.19
C TYR A 103 -2.82 10.57 7.30
N PRO A 104 -3.65 11.12 6.38
CA PRO A 104 -3.24 12.15 5.43
C PRO A 104 -2.82 13.48 6.08
N HIS A 105 -3.12 13.68 7.36
CA HIS A 105 -2.74 14.86 8.13
C HIS A 105 -1.85 14.50 9.34
N GLY A 106 -1.19 13.33 9.29
CA GLY A 106 -0.44 12.79 10.41
C GLY A 106 -1.30 12.03 11.41
N PHE A 107 -0.64 11.37 12.37
CA PHE A 107 -1.30 10.63 13.43
C PHE A 107 -1.93 11.58 14.44
N PRO A 108 -3.10 11.22 15.01
CA PRO A 108 -3.76 12.03 16.00
C PRO A 108 -2.93 12.15 17.27
N GLU A 109 -3.14 13.24 18.01
CA GLU A 109 -2.35 13.58 19.19
C GLU A 109 -2.36 12.46 20.24
N VAL A 110 -3.47 11.73 20.39
CA VAL A 110 -3.59 10.59 21.30
C VAL A 110 -2.57 9.48 21.00
N ILE A 111 -2.31 9.20 19.72
CA ILE A 111 -1.33 8.19 19.29
C ILE A 111 0.10 8.71 19.52
N ILE A 112 0.36 9.97 19.16
CA ILE A 112 1.68 10.58 19.34
C ILE A 112 2.04 10.71 20.82
N LYS A 113 1.12 11.17 21.67
CA LYS A 113 1.34 11.25 23.13
C LYS A 113 1.63 9.88 23.73
N ALA A 114 0.83 8.86 23.39
CA ALA A 114 1.06 7.50 23.86
C ALA A 114 2.43 6.96 23.41
N PHE A 115 2.82 7.23 22.16
CA PHE A 115 4.11 6.81 21.63
C PHE A 115 5.28 7.52 22.33
N VAL A 116 5.22 8.85 22.46
CA VAL A 116 6.21 9.66 23.19
C VAL A 116 6.38 9.17 24.63
N GLN A 117 5.29 8.88 25.32
CA GLN A 117 5.31 8.34 26.68
C GLN A 117 5.98 6.96 26.72
N ALA A 118 5.64 6.07 25.80
CA ALA A 118 6.20 4.71 25.75
C ALA A 118 7.70 4.69 25.45
N ILE A 119 8.19 5.61 24.60
CA ILE A 119 9.61 5.67 24.23
C ILE A 119 10.45 6.57 25.14
N GLY A 120 9.80 7.39 25.97
CA GLY A 120 10.44 8.35 26.88
C GLY A 120 11.15 9.49 26.14
N ARG A 121 10.71 9.83 24.92
CA ARG A 121 11.35 10.81 24.05
C ARG A 121 10.35 11.46 23.11
N GLY A 122 10.48 12.77 22.89
CA GLY A 122 9.70 13.49 21.89
C GLY A 122 10.00 13.02 20.47
N ILE A 123 9.14 13.39 19.51
CA ILE A 123 9.29 13.04 18.10
C ILE A 123 9.50 14.28 17.22
N LEU A 124 9.90 14.05 15.97
CA LEU A 124 9.88 15.01 14.87
C LEU A 124 8.91 14.53 13.77
N GLY A 125 8.39 15.44 12.95
CA GLY A 125 7.57 15.12 11.78
C GLY A 125 6.07 15.02 12.08
N ASN A 126 5.55 13.80 12.14
CA ASN A 126 4.12 13.45 12.19
C ASN A 126 3.32 13.95 10.97
N LYS A 127 3.78 13.62 9.76
CA LYS A 127 3.09 13.95 8.51
C LYS A 127 3.32 12.87 7.44
N PRO A 128 2.50 12.82 6.37
CA PRO A 128 2.85 12.04 5.19
C PRO A 128 4.08 12.62 4.51
N ALA A 129 5.03 11.76 4.12
CA ALA A 129 6.21 12.17 3.37
C ALA A 129 6.89 10.95 2.72
N SER A 130 7.68 11.20 1.67
CA SER A 130 8.63 10.19 1.21
C SER A 130 9.78 10.04 2.22
N GLY A 131 10.40 8.85 2.24
CA GLY A 131 11.54 8.60 3.17
C GLY A 131 12.72 9.54 2.89
N THR A 132 13.01 9.83 1.63
CA THR A 132 14.09 10.75 1.24
C THR A 132 13.79 12.19 1.65
N GLU A 133 12.57 12.66 1.42
CA GLU A 133 12.15 14.02 1.78
C GLU A 133 12.19 14.26 3.29
N ILE A 134 11.62 13.36 4.09
CA ILE A 134 11.56 13.56 5.54
C ILE A 134 12.94 13.48 6.21
N ILE A 135 13.84 12.65 5.66
CA ILE A 135 15.23 12.57 6.13
C ILE A 135 15.99 13.84 5.73
N HIS A 136 15.80 14.34 4.51
CA HIS A 136 16.41 15.60 4.09
C HIS A 136 15.94 16.78 4.95
N GLU A 137 14.65 16.84 5.29
CA GLU A 137 14.08 17.91 6.10
C GLU A 137 14.49 17.84 7.58
N LEU A 138 14.39 16.65 8.20
CA LEU A 138 14.46 16.50 9.65
C LEU A 138 15.69 15.72 10.14
N GLY A 139 16.49 15.16 9.24
CA GLY A 139 17.66 14.33 9.57
C GLY A 139 18.68 15.08 10.42
N ARG A 140 19.00 16.34 10.07
CA ARG A 140 19.92 17.16 10.87
C ARG A 140 19.40 17.40 12.29
N LEU A 141 18.13 17.76 12.42
CA LEU A 141 17.52 17.99 13.74
C LEU A 141 17.43 16.68 14.55
N HIS A 142 17.25 15.54 13.90
CA HIS A 142 17.35 14.22 14.53
C HIS A 142 18.77 13.98 15.07
N LEU A 143 19.82 14.27 14.29
CA LEU A 143 21.21 14.13 14.74
C LEU A 143 21.51 15.01 15.96
N GLU A 144 21.00 16.25 15.98
CA GLU A 144 21.22 17.21 17.08
C GLU A 144 20.43 16.86 18.36
N THR A 145 19.21 16.35 18.22
CA THR A 145 18.28 16.14 19.37
C THR A 145 18.12 14.69 19.80
N GLY A 146 18.48 13.75 18.93
CA GLY A 146 18.20 12.32 19.07
C GLY A 146 16.72 11.93 19.09
N LYS A 147 15.79 12.84 18.76
CA LYS A 147 14.35 12.55 18.67
C LYS A 147 14.06 11.76 17.39
N PRO A 148 13.38 10.61 17.43
CA PRO A 148 13.04 9.89 16.20
C PRO A 148 12.12 10.72 15.30
N ILE A 149 12.26 10.52 13.99
CA ILE A 149 11.37 11.08 12.98
C ILE A 149 10.23 10.10 12.77
N VAL A 150 9.01 10.50 13.07
CA VAL A 150 7.80 9.71 12.82
C VAL A 150 7.10 10.25 11.59
N TYR A 151 6.74 9.38 10.65
CA TYR A 151 6.04 9.77 9.43
C TYR A 151 5.18 8.62 8.88
N THR A 152 4.34 8.95 7.90
CA THR A 152 3.46 7.99 7.23
C THR A 152 3.49 8.18 5.71
N SER A 153 2.67 7.44 4.97
CA SER A 153 2.53 7.52 3.52
C SER A 153 1.05 7.56 3.11
N ALA A 154 0.77 7.40 1.82
CA ALA A 154 -0.60 7.14 1.37
C ALA A 154 -1.14 5.79 1.90
N ASP A 155 -0.27 4.80 2.11
CA ASP A 155 -0.62 3.51 2.70
C ASP A 155 -0.74 3.56 4.23
N SER A 156 -1.42 2.57 4.79
CA SER A 156 -1.60 2.39 6.23
C SER A 156 -0.31 1.92 6.94
N VAL A 157 0.62 2.85 7.17
CA VAL A 157 1.92 2.56 7.80
C VAL A 157 2.34 3.60 8.84
N PHE A 158 3.02 3.15 9.90
CA PHE A 158 3.71 3.99 10.87
C PHE A 158 5.21 3.78 10.74
N GLN A 159 5.95 4.82 10.32
CA GLN A 159 7.37 4.71 10.04
C GLN A 159 8.17 5.50 11.07
N ILE A 160 9.29 4.93 11.52
CA ILE A 160 10.18 5.54 12.50
C ILE A 160 11.57 5.58 11.90
N ALA A 161 12.07 6.78 11.62
CA ALA A 161 13.44 6.99 11.15
C ALA A 161 14.36 7.49 12.24
N ALA A 162 15.57 6.93 12.30
CA ALA A 162 16.61 7.32 13.23
C ALA A 162 17.99 6.82 12.79
N HIS A 163 18.97 7.73 12.73
CA HIS A 163 20.34 7.43 12.36
C HIS A 163 20.99 6.47 13.38
N GLU A 164 21.60 5.39 12.89
CA GLU A 164 22.07 4.27 13.73
C GLU A 164 23.10 4.67 14.80
N GLU A 165 23.96 5.65 14.51
CA GLU A 165 24.96 6.15 15.46
C GLU A 165 24.35 6.95 16.63
N VAL A 166 23.14 7.49 16.44
CA VAL A 166 22.41 8.25 17.48
C VAL A 166 21.43 7.34 18.22
N VAL A 167 20.78 6.44 17.49
CA VAL A 167 19.84 5.46 18.03
C VAL A 167 20.23 4.08 17.51
N PRO A 168 20.84 3.23 18.34
CA PRO A 168 21.20 1.88 17.94
C PRO A 168 19.98 1.08 17.45
N LEU A 169 20.16 0.22 16.44
CA LEU A 169 19.08 -0.57 15.83
C LEU A 169 18.19 -1.29 16.85
N LYS A 170 18.77 -1.89 17.90
CA LYS A 170 18.01 -2.56 18.96
C LYS A 170 17.00 -1.63 19.64
N LYS A 171 17.37 -0.36 19.83
CA LYS A 171 16.51 0.67 20.41
C LYS A 171 15.42 1.08 19.42
N LEU A 172 15.77 1.32 18.15
CA LEU A 172 14.77 1.61 17.11
C LEU A 172 13.73 0.48 16.99
N TYR A 173 14.16 -0.79 16.98
CA TYR A 173 13.25 -1.93 16.98
C TYR A 173 12.37 -2.01 18.22
N SER A 174 12.89 -1.61 19.39
CA SER A 174 12.06 -1.52 20.60
C SER A 174 10.95 -0.48 20.46
N TRP A 175 11.24 0.67 19.83
CA TRP A 175 10.23 1.70 19.55
C TRP A 175 9.18 1.20 18.56
N CYS A 176 9.58 0.49 17.49
CA CYS A 176 8.62 -0.12 16.57
C CYS A 176 7.69 -1.13 17.27
N LYS A 177 8.20 -1.90 18.23
CA LYS A 177 7.39 -2.83 19.03
C LYS A 177 6.40 -2.10 19.92
N GLU A 178 6.80 -1.02 20.57
CA GLU A 178 5.87 -0.18 21.36
C GLU A 178 4.81 0.48 20.48
N ALA A 179 5.20 1.05 19.34
CA ALA A 179 4.25 1.59 18.36
C ALA A 179 3.21 0.54 17.93
N ARG A 180 3.65 -0.71 17.66
CA ARG A 180 2.72 -1.79 17.29
C ARG A 180 1.73 -2.14 18.40
N LYS A 181 2.12 -2.04 19.67
CA LYS A 181 1.20 -2.26 20.82
C LYS A 181 0.17 -1.13 20.92
N ILE A 182 0.56 0.11 20.63
CA ILE A 182 -0.30 1.30 20.67
C ILE A 182 -1.30 1.30 19.51
N LEU A 183 -0.83 0.99 18.30
CA LEU A 183 -1.61 1.01 17.06
C LEU A 183 -2.54 -0.20 17.00
N ARG A 184 -3.70 -0.12 17.66
CA ARG A 184 -4.72 -1.19 17.74
C ARG A 184 -6.12 -0.59 17.57
N GLY A 185 -7.12 -1.46 17.38
CA GLY A 185 -8.51 -1.03 17.17
C GLY A 185 -8.63 -0.12 15.94
N ASP A 186 -9.27 1.04 16.11
CA ASP A 186 -9.44 2.02 15.02
C ASP A 186 -8.12 2.65 14.55
N HIS A 187 -7.02 2.46 15.29
CA HIS A 187 -5.67 2.89 14.92
C HIS A 187 -4.76 1.74 14.45
N ALA A 188 -5.33 0.58 14.13
CA ALA A 188 -4.58 -0.59 13.69
C ALA A 188 -4.02 -0.42 12.26
N VAL A 189 -2.94 0.36 12.12
CA VAL A 189 -2.23 0.45 10.83
C VAL A 189 -1.76 -0.92 10.37
N ALA A 190 -1.64 -1.13 9.06
CA ALA A 190 -1.23 -2.40 8.51
C ALA A 190 0.23 -2.75 8.86
N ARG A 191 1.15 -1.77 8.85
CA ARG A 191 2.57 -2.01 9.14
C ARG A 191 3.22 -0.93 10.02
N VAL A 192 4.13 -1.35 10.89
CA VAL A 192 5.11 -0.47 11.55
C VAL A 192 6.48 -0.76 10.94
N ILE A 193 7.21 0.27 10.52
CA ILE A 193 8.46 0.13 9.75
C ILE A 193 9.59 0.88 10.45
N ALA A 194 10.69 0.17 10.73
CA ALA A 194 11.95 0.78 11.13
C ALA A 194 12.67 1.32 9.90
N ARG A 195 13.18 2.55 9.97
CA ARG A 195 13.91 3.26 8.91
C ARG A 195 15.25 3.78 9.46
N PRO A 196 16.21 2.90 9.73
CA PRO A 196 17.52 3.33 10.23
C PRO A 196 18.21 4.31 9.27
#